data_AF-A0A968X292-F1
#
_entry.id   AF-A0A968X292-F1
#
_cell.length_a   1.000
_cell.length_b   1.000
_cell.length_c   1.000
_cell.angle_alpha   90.00
_cell.angle_beta   90.00
_cell.angle_gamma   90.00
#
_symmetry.space_group_name_H-M   'P 1'
#
loop_
_entity.id
_entity.type
_entity.pdbx_description
1 polymer ?
#
loop_
_entity_poly.entity_id
_entity_poly.type
_entity_poly.pdbx_seq_one_letter_code
_entity_poly.pdbx_strand_id
1 'polypeptide(L)'
;MGLPCGHCAGRASRLHLALLTEASHHGKEKPSDGAIAQYDERQKSILNGEIVGIVAFTFMALMGVIAVSRAVSINRNDDAFRAEYNYNYAGVQKVGLSDYLASVNRQQAAPSAEALAAYNTWVAANPQTKNVEVLNQYLGAKYNDTAAVFGFMSAYFVPGVGQSCEYCHNLQDFSSNEKPTKNTAKSMLVMTFELQKKWVNTIPRPEGQPVYNIMCASCHAGQAKFWNNTLKADPKNYAAFGIEGGDQPAGYNFVDEQFLTTRVDGDGNVNWFKAIADKPKDGIGLAPTVRNQSAMYHMNTALGVGCDYCHYGGYFRSYVLEDGTFKWPKTQARHMMGMLQDIAVNWLPQMPSAEDATQKMTNTATPNCYMCHRGQVVPPGDVEFSEPIQDVAAPLITPIENLAPAKDILPPQ
;
A
#
# COMPACT_ATOMS: atom_id res chain seq x y z
N MET A 1 -11.40 -33.18 32.47
CA MET A 1 -10.57 -32.28 33.31
C MET A 1 -10.90 -30.86 32.91
N GLY A 2 -11.29 -29.99 33.85
CA GLY A 2 -11.89 -28.68 33.55
C GLY A 2 -10.93 -27.50 33.76
N LEU A 3 -11.09 -26.47 32.91
CA LEU A 3 -11.51 -25.07 33.24
C LEU A 3 -11.16 -24.47 34.63
N PRO A 4 -11.08 -23.13 34.78
CA PRO A 4 -10.68 -22.08 33.82
C PRO A 4 -9.91 -20.88 34.44
N CYS A 5 -9.72 -19.83 33.63
CA CYS A 5 -9.61 -18.38 33.91
C CYS A 5 -9.64 -17.81 35.34
N GLY A 6 -8.87 -16.73 35.57
CA GLY A 6 -9.13 -15.75 36.63
C GLY A 6 -8.16 -14.55 36.66
N HIS A 7 -8.67 -13.32 36.46
CA HIS A 7 -7.95 -12.08 36.81
C HIS A 7 -7.78 -11.94 38.33
N CYS A 8 -6.76 -11.22 38.80
CA CYS A 8 -6.93 -10.35 39.96
C CYS A 8 -5.92 -9.19 40.01
N ALA A 9 -6.36 -8.05 40.52
CA ALA A 9 -5.59 -6.81 40.57
C ALA A 9 -4.99 -6.55 41.97
N GLY A 10 -3.86 -5.82 41.95
CA GLY A 10 -3.26 -5.00 43.02
C GLY A 10 -3.56 -5.24 44.50
N ARG A 11 -2.49 -5.31 45.31
CA ARG A 11 -2.26 -4.36 46.41
C ARG A 11 -0.81 -4.36 46.89
N ALA A 12 -0.37 -3.19 47.33
CA ALA A 12 0.87 -3.04 48.09
C ALA A 12 0.70 -3.56 49.52
N SER A 13 1.72 -4.20 50.06
CA SER A 13 1.86 -4.48 51.50
C SER A 13 3.10 -3.80 52.05
N ARG A 14 2.88 -2.98 53.09
CA ARG A 14 3.94 -2.34 53.88
C ARG A 14 4.61 -3.37 54.77
N LEU A 15 5.90 -3.18 55.05
CA LEU A 15 6.53 -3.77 56.24
C LEU A 15 6.70 -2.67 57.31
N HIS A 16 6.29 -2.97 58.53
CA HIS A 16 6.49 -2.15 59.72
C HIS A 16 6.61 -3.08 60.92
N LEU A 17 7.67 -2.91 61.70
CA LEU A 17 7.92 -3.52 63.01
C LEU A 17 8.82 -2.51 63.74
N ALA A 18 8.33 -1.71 64.70
CA ALA A 18 7.95 -2.07 66.08
C ALA A 18 9.14 -2.65 66.87
N LEU A 19 9.43 -2.27 68.13
CA LEU A 19 8.85 -1.29 69.07
C LEU A 19 9.85 -1.17 70.25
N LEU A 20 9.98 -0.02 70.95
CA LEU A 20 10.62 0.02 72.28
C LEU A 20 10.01 1.06 73.23
N THR A 21 9.74 0.59 74.46
CA THR A 21 9.24 1.24 75.68
C THR A 21 9.68 0.36 76.90
N GLU A 22 9.74 0.78 78.17
CA GLU A 22 9.44 2.09 78.79
C GLU A 22 10.23 2.32 80.10
N ALA A 23 10.20 3.58 80.56
CA ALA A 23 10.29 4.10 81.94
C ALA A 23 11.07 3.39 83.09
N SER A 24 11.87 4.19 83.83
CA SER A 24 11.83 4.25 85.32
C SER A 24 12.45 5.55 85.88
N HIS A 25 12.26 5.82 87.18
CA HIS A 25 12.36 7.14 87.83
C HIS A 25 13.74 7.53 88.41
N HIS A 26 14.07 8.83 88.42
CA HIS A 26 14.04 9.68 89.63
C HIS A 26 14.25 11.17 89.31
N GLY A 27 14.07 12.06 90.30
CA GLY A 27 13.80 13.49 90.04
C GLY A 27 14.90 14.48 90.44
N LYS A 28 14.59 15.74 90.07
CA LYS A 28 15.18 17.04 90.46
C LYS A 28 16.41 17.55 89.67
N GLU A 29 16.25 18.84 89.35
CA GLU A 29 17.22 19.88 88.95
C GLU A 29 17.38 20.23 87.45
N LYS A 30 17.41 21.54 87.24
CA LYS A 30 17.64 22.35 86.03
C LYS A 30 18.85 23.26 86.37
N PRO A 31 19.50 23.93 85.41
CA PRO A 31 19.61 23.66 83.96
C PRO A 31 21.08 23.71 83.45
N SER A 32 21.33 23.29 82.22
CA SER A 32 22.27 23.99 81.31
C SER A 32 22.08 23.58 79.85
N ASP A 33 22.06 24.60 79.01
CA ASP A 33 22.57 24.74 77.64
C ASP A 33 22.62 23.53 76.67
N GLY A 34 21.96 23.71 75.53
CA GLY A 34 22.68 23.60 74.25
C GLY A 34 22.86 22.22 73.60
N ALA A 35 21.98 21.26 73.83
CA ALA A 35 22.04 19.93 73.16
C ALA A 35 21.14 19.81 71.91
N ILE A 36 20.82 20.90 71.21
CA ILE A 36 20.06 20.88 69.94
C ILE A 36 20.72 21.84 68.92
N ALA A 37 20.85 21.35 67.68
CA ALA A 37 21.26 22.06 66.47
C ALA A 37 22.76 22.39 66.29
N GLN A 38 23.52 21.41 65.79
CA GLN A 38 24.49 21.65 64.72
C GLN A 38 24.32 20.61 63.59
N TYR A 39 23.27 20.77 62.79
CA TYR A 39 23.38 20.42 61.38
C TYR A 39 24.17 21.55 60.74
N ASP A 40 25.47 21.34 60.53
CA ASP A 40 26.39 22.33 59.97
C ASP A 40 25.84 22.87 58.64
N GLU A 41 25.72 24.20 58.54
CA GLU A 41 25.31 24.91 57.32
C GLU A 41 26.20 24.53 56.12
N ARG A 42 27.47 24.17 56.36
CA ARG A 42 28.39 23.64 55.35
C ARG A 42 27.89 22.31 54.76
N GLN A 43 27.29 21.40 55.54
CA GLN A 43 26.75 20.15 54.99
C GLN A 43 25.47 20.37 54.18
N LYS A 44 24.59 21.29 54.60
CA LYS A 44 23.44 21.69 53.77
C LYS A 44 23.88 22.36 52.46
N SER A 45 24.90 23.22 52.53
CA SER A 45 25.49 23.87 51.35
C SER A 45 26.05 22.85 50.36
N ILE A 46 26.78 21.84 50.84
CA ILE A 46 27.31 20.75 50.00
C ILE A 46 26.16 19.94 49.38
N LEU A 47 25.19 19.49 50.18
CA LEU A 47 24.07 18.67 49.69
C LEU A 47 23.20 19.43 48.66
N ASN A 48 22.94 20.73 48.89
CA ASN A 48 22.25 21.58 47.93
C ASN A 48 23.06 21.78 46.64
N GLY A 49 24.39 21.94 46.76
CA GLY A 49 25.29 22.03 45.61
C GLY A 49 25.33 20.76 44.77
N GLU A 50 25.37 19.59 45.43
CA GLU A 50 25.32 18.28 44.77
C GLU A 50 23.97 18.03 44.09
N ILE A 51 22.85 18.34 44.74
CA ILE A 51 21.50 18.24 44.14
C ILE A 51 21.37 19.17 42.93
N VAL A 52 21.80 20.43 43.04
CA VAL A 52 21.79 21.37 41.91
C VAL A 52 22.71 20.89 40.77
N GLY A 53 23.87 20.31 41.10
CA GLY A 53 24.78 19.70 40.12
C GLY A 53 24.17 18.52 39.38
N ILE A 54 23.52 17.59 40.10
CA ILE A 54 22.83 16.42 39.52
C ILE A 54 21.64 16.87 38.66
N VAL A 55 20.85 17.84 39.11
CA VAL A 55 19.73 18.39 38.32
C VAL A 55 20.25 19.08 37.07
N ALA A 56 21.27 19.93 37.17
CA ALA A 56 21.87 20.59 35.99
C ALA A 56 22.45 19.57 35.00
N PHE A 57 23.17 18.55 35.49
CA PHE A 57 23.76 17.50 34.65
C PHE A 57 22.69 16.65 33.95
N THR A 58 21.62 16.28 34.65
CA THR A 58 20.51 15.51 34.05
C THR A 58 19.74 16.33 33.01
N PHE A 59 19.51 17.63 33.23
CA PHE A 59 18.94 18.51 32.20
C PHE A 59 19.85 18.66 30.98
N MET A 60 21.17 18.87 31.17
CA MET A 60 22.11 18.94 30.05
C MET A 60 22.20 17.63 29.27
N ALA A 61 22.22 16.48 29.95
CA ALA A 61 22.22 15.17 29.33
C ALA A 61 20.92 14.92 28.52
N LEU A 62 19.76 15.28 29.07
CA LEU A 62 18.47 15.13 28.37
C LEU A 62 18.41 16.03 27.13
N MET A 63 18.85 17.28 27.23
CA MET A 63 18.95 18.20 26.08
C MET A 63 19.94 17.69 25.02
N GLY A 64 21.06 17.11 25.45
CA GLY A 64 22.01 16.42 24.56
C GLY A 64 21.37 15.24 23.81
N VAL A 65 20.62 14.38 24.50
CA VAL A 65 19.89 13.25 23.88
C VAL A 65 18.82 13.75 22.90
N ILE A 66 18.09 14.82 23.23
CA ILE A 66 17.09 15.43 22.32
C ILE A 66 17.78 16.03 21.09
N ALA A 67 18.87 16.77 21.27
CA ALA A 67 19.65 17.36 20.18
C ALA A 67 20.25 16.29 19.25
N VAL A 68 20.85 15.24 19.81
CA VAL A 68 21.37 14.10 19.04
C VAL A 68 20.25 13.34 18.33
N SER A 69 19.11 13.09 18.99
CA SER A 69 17.96 12.44 18.36
C SER A 69 17.38 13.26 17.21
N ARG A 70 17.32 14.59 17.36
CA ARG A 70 16.92 15.53 16.29
C ARG A 70 17.95 15.56 15.16
N ALA A 71 19.24 15.62 15.46
CA ALA A 71 20.31 15.60 14.47
C ALA A 71 20.36 14.28 13.69
N VAL A 72 20.19 13.13 14.37
CA VAL A 72 20.08 11.81 13.73
C VAL A 72 18.80 11.72 12.89
N SER A 73 17.68 12.28 13.35
CA SER A 73 16.45 12.33 12.54
C SER A 73 16.61 13.22 11.30
N ILE A 74 17.27 14.36 11.42
CA ILE A 74 17.57 15.26 10.29
C ILE A 74 18.53 14.58 9.32
N ASN A 75 19.64 13.99 9.80
CA ASN A 75 20.61 13.33 8.93
C ASN A 75 19.98 12.11 8.22
N ARG A 76 19.11 11.33 8.88
CA ARG A 76 18.37 10.24 8.22
C ARG A 76 17.38 10.75 7.16
N ASN A 77 16.79 11.93 7.37
CA ASN A 77 15.93 12.57 6.36
C ASN A 77 16.76 13.12 5.19
N ASP A 78 17.92 13.74 5.46
CA ASP A 78 18.83 14.26 4.44
C ASP A 78 19.48 13.13 3.62
N ASP A 79 19.85 12.01 4.26
CA ASP A 79 20.35 10.82 3.60
C ASP A 79 19.25 10.15 2.76
N ALA A 80 18.00 10.12 3.25
CA ALA A 80 16.85 9.66 2.46
C ALA A 80 16.58 10.58 1.24
N PHE A 81 16.66 11.90 1.41
CA PHE A 81 16.50 12.88 0.33
C PHE A 81 17.65 12.81 -0.69
N ARG A 82 18.88 12.53 -0.26
CA ARG A 82 20.03 12.27 -1.15
C ARG A 82 19.98 10.90 -1.82
N ALA A 83 19.38 9.91 -1.18
CA ALA A 83 19.04 8.64 -1.84
C ALA A 83 17.95 8.87 -2.90
N GLU A 84 16.97 9.74 -2.65
CA GLU A 84 15.94 10.14 -3.62
C GLU A 84 16.56 10.79 -4.87
N TYR A 85 17.55 11.69 -4.70
CA TYR A 85 18.28 12.32 -5.80
C TYR A 85 19.14 11.32 -6.61
N ASN A 86 19.60 10.24 -5.99
CA ASN A 86 20.47 9.23 -6.60
C ASN A 86 19.75 7.91 -6.97
N TYR A 87 18.43 7.93 -7.18
CA TYR A 87 17.71 6.79 -7.75
C TYR A 87 18.20 6.50 -9.17
N ASN A 88 19.21 5.63 -9.28
CA ASN A 88 19.40 4.82 -10.47
C ASN A 88 18.08 4.08 -10.71
N TYR A 89 17.43 4.29 -11.86
CA TYR A 89 16.13 3.69 -12.20
C TYR A 89 16.14 2.15 -12.27
N ALA A 90 17.32 1.54 -12.17
CA ALA A 90 17.56 0.10 -12.02
C ALA A 90 17.55 -0.40 -10.55
N GLY A 91 17.48 0.49 -9.55
CA GLY A 91 17.59 0.17 -8.11
C GLY A 91 16.27 0.08 -7.35
N VAL A 92 15.13 0.03 -8.02
CA VAL A 92 13.82 -0.05 -7.36
C VAL A 92 13.67 -1.38 -6.62
N GLN A 93 13.58 -1.32 -5.30
CA GLN A 93 13.39 -2.51 -4.47
C GLN A 93 11.99 -3.10 -4.69
N LYS A 94 11.94 -4.29 -5.28
CA LYS A 94 10.73 -5.13 -5.28
C LYS A 94 10.42 -5.58 -3.86
N VAL A 95 9.14 -5.54 -3.48
CA VAL A 95 8.67 -6.07 -2.18
C VAL A 95 7.83 -7.32 -2.46
N GLY A 96 8.28 -8.46 -1.94
CA GLY A 96 7.54 -9.72 -2.07
C GLY A 96 6.16 -9.63 -1.41
N LEU A 97 5.19 -10.38 -1.93
CA LEU A 97 3.84 -10.42 -1.35
C LEU A 97 3.87 -10.85 0.12
N SER A 98 4.70 -11.84 0.46
CA SER A 98 4.93 -12.31 1.84
C SER A 98 5.35 -11.17 2.76
N ASP A 99 6.27 -10.33 2.30
CA ASP A 99 6.94 -9.31 3.09
C ASP A 99 6.00 -8.12 3.32
N TYR A 100 5.26 -7.74 2.28
CA TYR A 100 4.17 -6.76 2.39
C TYR A 100 3.05 -7.25 3.32
N LEU A 101 2.63 -8.52 3.21
CA LEU A 101 1.61 -9.07 4.10
C LEU A 101 2.09 -9.09 5.56
N ALA A 102 3.34 -9.48 5.80
CA ALA A 102 3.96 -9.43 7.12
C ALA A 102 4.03 -7.99 7.67
N SER A 103 4.37 -6.99 6.86
CA SER A 103 4.45 -5.59 7.30
C SER A 103 3.08 -5.00 7.70
N VAL A 104 1.98 -5.61 7.25
CA VAL A 104 0.61 -5.26 7.68
C VAL A 104 -0.05 -6.32 8.59
N ASN A 105 0.77 -7.18 9.21
CA ASN A 105 0.35 -8.25 10.13
C ASN A 105 -0.74 -9.18 9.54
N ARG A 106 -0.57 -9.57 8.29
CA ARG A 106 -1.42 -10.56 7.59
C ARG A 106 -0.58 -11.74 7.10
N GLN A 107 -1.21 -12.90 6.97
CA GLN A 107 -0.58 -14.11 6.46
C GLN A 107 -0.98 -14.34 5.00
N GLN A 108 -0.06 -14.92 4.22
CA GLN A 108 -0.32 -15.33 2.85
C GLN A 108 -1.24 -16.56 2.84
N ALA A 109 -2.31 -16.51 2.03
CA ALA A 109 -3.21 -17.64 1.89
C ALA A 109 -2.55 -18.79 1.11
N ALA A 110 -2.95 -20.01 1.46
CA ALA A 110 -2.59 -21.24 0.78
C ALA A 110 -3.87 -22.10 0.60
N PRO A 111 -3.86 -23.10 -0.31
CA PRO A 111 -4.95 -24.05 -0.42
C PRO A 111 -5.21 -24.78 0.91
N SER A 112 -6.48 -24.91 1.29
CA SER A 112 -6.89 -25.68 2.47
C SER A 112 -6.61 -27.18 2.26
N ALA A 113 -6.46 -27.92 3.37
CA ALA A 113 -6.21 -29.36 3.31
C ALA A 113 -7.35 -30.12 2.60
N GLU A 114 -8.60 -29.67 2.77
CA GLU A 114 -9.77 -30.20 2.08
C GLU A 114 -9.69 -29.94 0.56
N ALA A 115 -9.42 -28.69 0.16
CA ALA A 115 -9.25 -28.33 -1.25
C ALA A 115 -8.11 -29.08 -1.92
N LEU A 116 -6.99 -29.30 -1.23
CA LEU A 116 -5.84 -30.06 -1.74
C LEU A 116 -6.19 -31.55 -1.91
N ALA A 117 -6.90 -32.16 -0.96
CA ALA A 117 -7.36 -33.55 -1.07
C ALA A 117 -8.38 -33.73 -2.21
N ALA A 118 -9.32 -32.81 -2.34
CA ALA A 118 -10.29 -32.76 -3.43
C ALA A 118 -9.60 -32.60 -4.80
N TYR A 119 -8.64 -31.66 -4.90
CA TYR A 119 -7.83 -31.46 -6.09
C TYR A 119 -7.04 -32.72 -6.49
N ASN A 120 -6.35 -33.36 -5.53
CA ASN A 120 -5.57 -34.57 -5.79
C ASN A 120 -6.44 -35.72 -6.35
N THR A 121 -7.68 -35.84 -5.85
CA THR A 121 -8.67 -36.79 -6.38
C THR A 121 -9.14 -36.38 -7.78
N TRP A 122 -9.41 -35.09 -7.99
CA TRP A 122 -9.87 -34.55 -9.25
C TRP A 122 -8.83 -34.69 -10.37
N VAL A 123 -7.57 -34.33 -10.15
CA VAL A 123 -6.51 -34.39 -11.18
C VAL A 123 -6.18 -35.82 -11.60
N ALA A 124 -6.28 -36.78 -10.68
CA ALA A 124 -6.09 -38.20 -11.00
C ALA A 124 -7.15 -38.73 -11.97
N ALA A 125 -8.40 -38.25 -11.87
CA ALA A 125 -9.50 -38.60 -12.78
C ALA A 125 -9.60 -37.67 -14.01
N ASN A 126 -9.03 -36.46 -13.93
CA ASN A 126 -9.15 -35.40 -14.94
C ASN A 126 -7.78 -34.72 -15.17
N PRO A 127 -6.78 -35.44 -15.72
CA PRO A 127 -5.44 -34.87 -15.95
C PRO A 127 -5.46 -33.74 -16.98
N GLN A 128 -6.45 -33.73 -17.88
CA GLN A 128 -6.73 -32.62 -18.79
C GLN A 128 -7.92 -31.80 -18.31
N THR A 129 -7.89 -30.50 -18.57
CA THR A 129 -8.90 -29.55 -18.11
C THR A 129 -10.20 -29.69 -18.90
N LYS A 130 -11.35 -29.67 -18.19
CA LYS A 130 -12.68 -29.74 -18.82
C LYS A 130 -13.24 -28.39 -19.27
N ASN A 131 -12.99 -27.34 -18.49
CA ASN A 131 -13.65 -26.03 -18.67
C ASN A 131 -12.72 -24.90 -18.21
N VAL A 132 -11.63 -24.71 -18.96
CA VAL A 132 -10.69 -23.60 -18.80
C VAL A 132 -10.83 -22.72 -20.03
N GLU A 133 -11.29 -21.49 -19.81
CA GLU A 133 -11.66 -20.55 -20.87
C GLU A 133 -10.59 -19.46 -21.08
N VAL A 134 -9.87 -19.07 -20.02
CA VAL A 134 -9.00 -17.88 -20.03
C VAL A 134 -7.52 -18.25 -20.11
N LEU A 135 -7.00 -19.07 -19.19
CA LEU A 135 -5.56 -19.35 -19.12
C LEU A 135 -5.02 -20.03 -20.39
N ASN A 136 -5.78 -20.91 -21.02
CA ASN A 136 -5.39 -21.56 -22.28
C ASN A 136 -5.41 -20.62 -23.49
N GLN A 137 -6.34 -19.65 -23.55
CA GLN A 137 -6.39 -18.63 -24.59
C GLN A 137 -5.26 -17.61 -24.44
N TYR A 138 -5.00 -17.15 -23.21
CA TYR A 138 -4.04 -16.08 -22.96
C TYR A 138 -2.60 -16.56 -22.75
N LEU A 139 -2.38 -17.77 -22.25
CA LEU A 139 -1.05 -18.30 -21.90
C LEU A 139 -0.71 -19.60 -22.65
N GLY A 140 -1.62 -20.06 -23.52
CA GLY A 140 -1.41 -21.17 -24.44
C GLY A 140 -1.72 -22.57 -23.90
N ALA A 141 -1.55 -23.56 -24.77
CA ALA A 141 -2.01 -24.94 -24.59
C ALA A 141 -1.44 -25.70 -23.38
N LYS A 142 -0.39 -25.19 -22.72
CA LYS A 142 0.11 -25.69 -21.43
C LYS A 142 -1.02 -25.77 -20.39
N TYR A 143 -1.96 -24.82 -20.41
CA TYR A 143 -3.09 -24.76 -19.48
C TYR A 143 -4.29 -25.62 -19.88
N ASN A 144 -4.13 -26.52 -20.86
CA ASN A 144 -5.02 -27.67 -21.03
C ASN A 144 -4.71 -28.80 -20.04
N ASP A 145 -3.57 -28.72 -19.33
CA ASP A 145 -3.20 -29.63 -18.24
C ASP A 145 -3.72 -29.12 -16.89
N THR A 146 -4.37 -30.00 -16.12
CA THR A 146 -5.00 -29.65 -14.84
C THR A 146 -3.97 -29.30 -13.76
N ALA A 147 -2.76 -29.87 -13.81
CA ALA A 147 -1.70 -29.55 -12.86
C ALA A 147 -1.01 -28.21 -13.19
N ALA A 148 -0.87 -27.85 -14.46
CA ALA A 148 -0.43 -26.51 -14.87
C ALA A 148 -1.37 -25.41 -14.36
N VAL A 149 -2.69 -25.61 -14.49
CA VAL A 149 -3.70 -24.69 -13.93
C VAL A 149 -3.61 -24.60 -12.41
N PHE A 150 -3.47 -25.73 -11.71
CA PHE A 150 -3.27 -25.72 -10.26
C PHE A 150 -1.99 -24.99 -9.85
N GLY A 151 -0.89 -25.16 -10.59
CA GLY A 151 0.36 -24.42 -10.39
C GLY A 151 0.15 -22.90 -10.45
N PHE A 152 -0.52 -22.39 -11.48
CA PHE A 152 -0.86 -20.96 -11.59
C PHE A 152 -1.78 -20.49 -10.45
N MET A 153 -2.83 -21.27 -10.14
CA MET A 153 -3.78 -20.90 -9.09
C MET A 153 -3.13 -20.86 -7.71
N SER A 154 -2.28 -21.83 -7.38
CA SER A 154 -1.59 -21.92 -6.08
C SER A 154 -0.44 -20.91 -5.95
N ALA A 155 0.29 -20.61 -7.03
CA ALA A 155 1.41 -19.66 -7.00
C ALA A 155 0.97 -18.19 -7.02
N TYR A 156 -0.10 -17.84 -7.76
CA TYR A 156 -0.45 -16.44 -8.03
C TYR A 156 -1.86 -16.06 -7.56
N PHE A 157 -2.86 -16.92 -7.81
CA PHE A 157 -4.26 -16.56 -7.58
C PHE A 157 -4.66 -16.64 -6.10
N VAL A 158 -4.48 -17.81 -5.47
CA VAL A 158 -4.76 -18.08 -4.05
C VAL A 158 -4.06 -17.08 -3.12
N PRO A 159 -2.73 -16.88 -3.19
CA PRO A 159 -2.06 -15.92 -2.32
C PRO A 159 -2.42 -14.47 -2.66
N GLY A 160 -2.60 -14.15 -3.95
CA GLY A 160 -2.94 -12.80 -4.39
C GLY A 160 -4.32 -12.33 -3.95
N VAL A 161 -5.35 -13.19 -4.09
CA VAL A 161 -6.74 -12.92 -3.67
C VAL A 161 -6.94 -13.23 -2.17
N GLY A 162 -6.08 -14.02 -1.55
CA GLY A 162 -6.16 -14.36 -0.13
C GLY A 162 -7.30 -15.33 0.20
N GLN A 163 -7.64 -16.25 -0.72
CA GLN A 163 -8.73 -17.22 -0.56
C GLN A 163 -8.33 -18.61 -1.07
N SER A 164 -8.80 -19.66 -0.40
CA SER A 164 -8.61 -21.05 -0.83
C SER A 164 -9.59 -21.45 -1.95
N CYS A 165 -9.32 -22.58 -2.61
CA CYS A 165 -10.00 -23.02 -3.83
C CYS A 165 -11.53 -23.09 -3.70
N GLU A 166 -12.04 -23.54 -2.55
CA GLU A 166 -13.46 -23.66 -2.20
C GLU A 166 -14.22 -22.32 -2.23
N TYR A 167 -13.53 -21.18 -2.21
CA TYR A 167 -14.15 -19.86 -2.41
C TYR A 167 -14.71 -19.69 -3.83
N CYS A 168 -14.04 -20.27 -4.83
CA CYS A 168 -14.41 -20.20 -6.25
C CYS A 168 -14.93 -21.54 -6.82
N HIS A 169 -14.50 -22.67 -6.27
CA HIS A 169 -14.80 -24.00 -6.84
C HIS A 169 -15.79 -24.79 -6.00
N ASN A 170 -16.61 -25.58 -6.70
CA ASN A 170 -17.20 -26.78 -6.15
C ASN A 170 -16.07 -27.82 -6.01
N LEU A 171 -15.87 -28.40 -4.83
CA LEU A 171 -14.77 -29.35 -4.58
C LEU A 171 -15.05 -30.75 -5.17
N GLN A 172 -16.32 -31.06 -5.47
CA GLN A 172 -16.71 -32.25 -6.21
C GLN A 172 -16.57 -32.06 -7.74
N ASP A 173 -16.67 -30.81 -8.24
CA ASP A 173 -16.45 -30.47 -9.65
C ASP A 173 -15.76 -29.09 -9.82
N PHE A 174 -14.44 -29.12 -9.99
CA PHE A 174 -13.65 -27.91 -10.24
C PHE A 174 -14.01 -27.21 -11.58
N SER A 175 -14.61 -27.93 -12.53
CA SER A 175 -15.00 -27.40 -13.84
C SER A 175 -16.34 -26.64 -13.82
N SER A 176 -17.20 -26.90 -12.82
CA SER A 176 -18.47 -26.19 -12.60
C SER A 176 -18.29 -24.66 -12.51
N ASN A 177 -19.22 -23.90 -13.09
CA ASN A 177 -19.31 -22.44 -13.02
C ASN A 177 -20.45 -21.96 -12.09
N GLU A 178 -20.95 -22.84 -11.21
CA GLU A 178 -22.08 -22.56 -10.31
C GLU A 178 -21.83 -21.44 -9.28
N LYS A 179 -20.57 -21.22 -8.89
CA LYS A 179 -20.20 -20.19 -7.91
C LYS A 179 -19.96 -18.84 -8.60
N PRO A 180 -20.70 -17.77 -8.26
CA PRO A 180 -20.55 -16.45 -8.89
C PRO A 180 -19.11 -15.90 -8.83
N THR A 181 -18.43 -16.14 -7.72
CA THR A 181 -17.00 -15.80 -7.50
C THR A 181 -16.08 -16.31 -8.62
N LYS A 182 -16.34 -17.49 -9.20
CA LYS A 182 -15.56 -18.01 -10.34
C LYS A 182 -15.78 -17.20 -11.62
N ASN A 183 -17.00 -16.73 -11.86
CA ASN A 183 -17.32 -15.93 -13.05
C ASN A 183 -16.73 -14.52 -12.96
N THR A 184 -16.77 -13.90 -11.77
CA THR A 184 -16.00 -12.67 -11.48
C THR A 184 -14.49 -12.92 -11.65
N ALA A 185 -13.95 -14.03 -11.14
CA ALA A 185 -12.53 -14.36 -11.26
C ALA A 185 -12.06 -14.51 -12.71
N LYS A 186 -12.83 -15.20 -13.58
CA LYS A 186 -12.53 -15.30 -15.02
C LYS A 186 -12.47 -13.92 -15.68
N SER A 187 -13.44 -13.05 -15.36
CA SER A 187 -13.49 -11.68 -15.89
C SER A 187 -12.31 -10.82 -15.43
N MET A 188 -11.90 -10.95 -14.16
CA MET A 188 -10.72 -10.28 -13.62
C MET A 188 -9.40 -10.77 -14.24
N LEU A 189 -9.28 -12.06 -14.57
CA LEU A 189 -8.12 -12.59 -15.30
C LEU A 189 -8.00 -11.98 -16.70
N VAL A 190 -9.11 -11.90 -17.45
CA VAL A 190 -9.13 -11.23 -18.76
C VAL A 190 -8.70 -9.77 -18.66
N MET A 191 -9.26 -9.02 -17.70
CA MET A 191 -8.83 -7.63 -17.44
C MET A 191 -7.32 -7.56 -17.13
N THR A 192 -6.80 -8.46 -16.30
CA THR A 192 -5.37 -8.46 -15.93
C THR A 192 -4.48 -8.67 -17.15
N PHE A 193 -4.81 -9.63 -18.01
CA PHE A 193 -4.01 -9.90 -19.21
C PHE A 193 -4.10 -8.79 -20.26
N GLU A 194 -5.29 -8.23 -20.50
CA GLU A 194 -5.46 -7.12 -21.45
C GLU A 194 -4.80 -5.83 -20.96
N LEU A 195 -4.88 -5.51 -19.66
CA LEU A 195 -4.16 -4.37 -19.09
C LEU A 195 -2.64 -4.55 -19.12
N GLN A 196 -2.13 -5.76 -18.86
CA GLN A 196 -0.69 -6.05 -18.97
C GLN A 196 -0.19 -5.81 -20.40
N LYS A 197 -0.89 -6.33 -21.41
CA LYS A 197 -0.55 -6.10 -22.83
C LYS A 197 -0.60 -4.62 -23.20
N LYS A 198 -1.70 -3.94 -22.86
CA LYS A 198 -2.03 -2.59 -23.34
C LYS A 198 -1.23 -1.47 -22.67
N TRP A 199 -0.92 -1.61 -21.38
CA TRP A 199 -0.35 -0.52 -20.56
C TRP A 199 0.99 -0.85 -19.89
N VAL A 200 1.24 -2.12 -19.55
CA VAL A 200 2.42 -2.47 -18.74
C VAL A 200 3.59 -2.91 -19.62
N ASN A 201 3.32 -3.73 -20.64
CA ASN A 201 4.34 -4.12 -21.64
C ASN A 201 4.83 -2.91 -22.45
N THR A 202 3.93 -1.98 -22.74
CA THR A 202 4.10 -0.74 -23.51
C THR A 202 4.65 0.43 -22.71
N ILE A 203 4.79 0.32 -21.38
CA ILE A 203 5.19 1.45 -20.54
C ILE A 203 6.56 2.02 -20.96
N PRO A 204 6.68 3.35 -21.18
CA PRO A 204 7.95 3.99 -21.47
C PRO A 204 8.97 3.78 -20.36
N ARG A 205 10.16 3.32 -20.70
CA ARG A 205 11.20 3.00 -19.72
C ARG A 205 12.60 3.17 -20.33
N PRO A 206 13.62 3.51 -19.52
CA PRO A 206 15.00 3.47 -19.97
C PRO A 206 15.39 2.05 -20.34
N GLU A 207 16.39 1.93 -21.21
CA GLU A 207 16.97 0.64 -21.59
C GLU A 207 17.45 -0.13 -20.34
N GLY A 208 17.20 -1.44 -20.32
CA GLY A 208 17.55 -2.32 -19.20
C GLY A 208 16.58 -2.30 -18.01
N GLN A 209 15.61 -1.38 -17.92
CA GLN A 209 14.58 -1.47 -16.88
C GLN A 209 13.63 -2.65 -17.16
N PRO A 210 13.38 -3.54 -16.18
CA PRO A 210 12.53 -4.71 -16.39
C PRO A 210 11.05 -4.34 -16.58
N VAL A 211 10.31 -5.23 -17.25
CA VAL A 211 8.85 -5.19 -17.27
C VAL A 211 8.34 -5.93 -16.03
N TYR A 212 7.53 -5.25 -15.23
CA TYR A 212 6.84 -5.85 -14.09
C TYR A 212 5.51 -6.46 -14.57
N ASN A 213 4.98 -7.44 -13.84
CA ASN A 213 3.68 -8.02 -14.16
C ASN A 213 2.63 -7.59 -13.15
N ILE A 214 1.49 -7.10 -13.63
CA ILE A 214 0.30 -6.95 -12.80
C ILE A 214 -0.34 -8.32 -12.58
N MET A 215 -0.63 -8.64 -11.33
CA MET A 215 -1.19 -9.91 -10.92
C MET A 215 -2.32 -9.70 -9.90
N CYS A 216 -3.00 -10.78 -9.53
CA CYS A 216 -4.05 -10.75 -8.50
C CYS A 216 -3.56 -10.04 -7.23
N ALA A 217 -2.33 -10.33 -6.81
CA ALA A 217 -1.64 -9.71 -5.68
C ALA A 217 -1.49 -8.19 -5.79
N SER A 218 -1.18 -7.67 -6.97
CA SER A 218 -0.98 -6.23 -7.19
C SER A 218 -2.21 -5.44 -6.77
N CYS A 219 -3.42 -5.90 -7.11
CA CYS A 219 -4.66 -5.28 -6.66
C CYS A 219 -5.09 -5.79 -5.28
N HIS A 220 -5.31 -7.09 -5.12
CA HIS A 220 -5.97 -7.66 -3.94
C HIS A 220 -5.08 -7.75 -2.69
N ALA A 221 -3.77 -7.90 -2.87
CA ALA A 221 -2.76 -8.09 -1.82
C ALA A 221 -3.25 -8.94 -0.63
N GLY A 222 -3.71 -10.16 -0.92
CA GLY A 222 -4.21 -11.13 0.04
C GLY A 222 -5.62 -10.87 0.59
N GLN A 223 -6.49 -10.14 -0.13
CA GLN A 223 -7.89 -9.89 0.26
C GLN A 223 -8.87 -9.91 -0.93
N ALA A 224 -9.88 -10.78 -0.89
CA ALA A 224 -10.91 -10.86 -1.93
C ALA A 224 -11.73 -9.57 -2.06
N LYS A 225 -11.99 -8.89 -0.93
CA LYS A 225 -12.73 -7.61 -0.88
C LYS A 225 -11.91 -6.59 -0.08
N PHE A 226 -11.17 -5.74 -0.77
CA PHE A 226 -10.38 -4.65 -0.16
C PHE A 226 -10.78 -3.25 -0.66
N TRP A 227 -11.41 -3.15 -1.83
CA TRP A 227 -11.72 -1.87 -2.50
C TRP A 227 -13.23 -1.64 -2.62
N ASN A 228 -13.81 -0.87 -1.71
CA ASN A 228 -15.27 -0.62 -1.63
C ASN A 228 -15.55 0.84 -1.22
N ASN A 229 -16.49 1.50 -1.91
CA ASN A 229 -16.91 2.88 -1.60
C ASN A 229 -17.39 3.06 -0.17
N THR A 230 -18.13 2.09 0.39
CA THR A 230 -18.62 2.17 1.78
C THR A 230 -17.47 2.22 2.78
N LEU A 231 -16.40 1.45 2.54
CA LEU A 231 -15.22 1.46 3.40
C LEU A 231 -14.39 2.73 3.18
N LYS A 232 -14.19 3.18 1.93
CA LYS A 232 -13.50 4.43 1.58
C LYS A 232 -14.18 5.66 2.18
N ALA A 233 -15.48 5.63 2.42
CA ALA A 233 -16.25 6.74 3.00
C ALA A 233 -16.07 6.92 4.51
N ASP A 234 -15.58 5.91 5.25
CA ASP A 234 -15.30 6.03 6.69
C ASP A 234 -13.85 6.51 6.93
N PRO A 235 -13.64 7.68 7.58
CA PRO A 235 -12.32 8.20 7.94
C PRO A 235 -11.38 7.21 8.63
N LYS A 236 -11.91 6.23 9.38
CA LYS A 236 -11.11 5.21 10.07
C LYS A 236 -10.35 4.30 9.11
N ASN A 237 -10.82 4.16 7.87
CA ASN A 237 -10.21 3.28 6.88
C ASN A 237 -9.24 4.01 5.95
N TYR A 238 -9.08 5.33 6.05
CA TYR A 238 -8.34 6.16 5.10
C TYR A 238 -6.90 5.67 4.85
N ALA A 239 -6.22 5.13 5.87
CA ALA A 239 -4.91 4.48 5.74
C ALA A 239 -4.90 3.31 4.73
N ALA A 240 -5.95 2.49 4.72
CA ALA A 240 -6.07 1.35 3.80
C ALA A 240 -6.30 1.75 2.33
N PHE A 241 -6.71 3.01 2.09
CA PHE A 241 -6.96 3.57 0.76
C PHE A 241 -5.89 4.57 0.28
N GLY A 242 -4.85 4.82 1.09
CA GLY A 242 -3.75 5.75 0.79
C GLY A 242 -4.09 7.23 0.99
N ILE A 243 -5.08 7.54 1.82
CA ILE A 243 -5.65 8.88 1.99
C ILE A 243 -5.62 9.37 3.46
N GLU A 244 -4.80 8.74 4.31
CA GLU A 244 -4.60 9.14 5.70
C GLU A 244 -3.90 10.51 5.81
N GLY A 245 -4.37 11.35 6.73
CA GLY A 245 -3.86 12.71 6.94
C GLY A 245 -4.20 13.72 5.83
N GLY A 246 -4.97 13.30 4.81
CA GLY A 246 -5.34 14.13 3.66
C GLY A 246 -6.64 14.92 3.83
N ASP A 247 -6.86 15.86 2.88
CA ASP A 247 -8.17 16.47 2.61
C ASP A 247 -9.25 15.42 2.24
N GLN A 248 -10.50 15.87 2.10
CA GLN A 248 -11.65 15.04 1.71
C GLN A 248 -11.33 14.08 0.52
N PRO A 249 -11.79 12.81 0.56
CA PRO A 249 -11.44 11.78 -0.45
C PRO A 249 -11.73 12.17 -1.91
N ALA A 250 -12.62 13.13 -2.15
CA ALA A 250 -12.91 13.68 -3.48
C ALA A 250 -11.69 14.37 -4.13
N GLY A 251 -10.77 14.95 -3.35
CA GLY A 251 -9.52 15.54 -3.84
C GLY A 251 -8.48 14.52 -4.32
N TYR A 252 -8.67 13.24 -3.98
CA TYR A 252 -7.76 12.13 -4.26
C TYR A 252 -8.20 11.30 -5.48
N ASN A 253 -9.26 11.72 -6.17
CA ASN A 253 -9.79 11.02 -7.35
C ASN A 253 -9.05 11.45 -8.63
N PHE A 254 -8.27 10.54 -9.21
CA PHE A 254 -7.59 10.69 -10.51
C PHE A 254 -8.50 10.38 -11.72
N VAL A 255 -9.65 9.77 -11.42
CA VAL A 255 -10.74 9.57 -12.37
C VAL A 255 -11.79 10.61 -12.04
N ASP A 256 -12.03 11.53 -12.96
CA ASP A 256 -12.99 12.62 -12.83
C ASP A 256 -13.80 12.71 -14.13
N GLU A 257 -15.12 12.75 -13.97
CA GLU A 257 -16.12 12.69 -15.04
C GLU A 257 -15.96 13.83 -16.06
N GLN A 258 -15.40 14.97 -15.66
CA GLN A 258 -15.09 16.08 -16.58
C GLN A 258 -13.90 15.76 -17.50
N PHE A 259 -12.96 14.91 -17.07
CA PHE A 259 -11.93 14.36 -17.95
C PHE A 259 -12.43 13.17 -18.78
N LEU A 260 -13.58 12.57 -18.46
CA LEU A 260 -14.18 11.50 -19.29
C LEU A 260 -14.78 12.06 -20.60
N THR A 261 -15.24 13.31 -20.60
CA THR A 261 -15.94 13.93 -21.75
C THR A 261 -15.04 14.69 -22.73
N THR A 262 -13.73 14.79 -22.47
CA THR A 262 -12.81 15.69 -23.19
C THR A 262 -11.55 14.97 -23.73
N ARG A 263 -11.73 13.90 -24.51
CA ARG A 263 -10.72 12.84 -24.72
C ARG A 263 -10.01 12.75 -26.07
N VAL A 264 -10.11 13.73 -26.96
CA VAL A 264 -9.19 13.86 -28.11
C VAL A 264 -8.90 15.35 -28.33
N ASP A 265 -7.64 15.78 -28.26
CA ASP A 265 -7.26 17.11 -28.75
C ASP A 265 -7.15 17.14 -30.28
N GLY A 266 -6.91 18.32 -30.88
CA GLY A 266 -6.90 18.47 -32.34
C GLY A 266 -5.88 17.59 -33.07
N ASP A 267 -4.88 17.07 -32.36
CA ASP A 267 -3.79 16.25 -32.87
C ASP A 267 -3.96 14.74 -32.56
N GLY A 268 -5.12 14.34 -32.01
CA GLY A 268 -5.41 12.94 -31.68
C GLY A 268 -4.98 12.51 -30.27
N ASN A 269 -4.40 13.39 -29.44
CA ASN A 269 -3.84 12.98 -28.16
C ASN A 269 -4.90 13.01 -27.04
N VAL A 270 -4.81 12.02 -26.15
CA VAL A 270 -5.73 11.90 -25.02
C VAL A 270 -5.11 12.54 -23.77
N ASN A 271 -5.63 13.71 -23.37
CA ASN A 271 -5.14 14.42 -22.19
C ASN A 271 -5.84 13.93 -20.90
N TRP A 272 -5.40 12.78 -20.38
CA TRP A 272 -5.88 12.17 -19.13
C TRP A 272 -5.78 13.08 -17.88
N PHE A 273 -5.02 14.17 -17.96
CA PHE A 273 -4.79 15.09 -16.85
C PHE A 273 -4.67 16.54 -17.34
N LYS A 274 -5.80 17.19 -17.62
CA LYS A 274 -5.85 18.60 -18.05
C LYS A 274 -6.03 19.56 -16.86
N ALA A 275 -5.21 19.42 -15.82
CA ALA A 275 -4.95 20.53 -14.88
C ALA A 275 -4.04 21.58 -15.56
N ILE A 276 -4.51 22.13 -16.67
CA ILE A 276 -3.79 23.18 -17.40
C ILE A 276 -3.92 24.48 -16.63
N ALA A 277 -2.89 24.76 -15.84
CA ALA A 277 -2.54 26.10 -15.39
C ALA A 277 -1.70 26.82 -16.48
N ASP A 278 -2.04 26.67 -17.77
CA ASP A 278 -1.57 27.65 -18.75
C ASP A 278 -2.06 29.02 -18.31
N LYS A 279 -1.27 30.05 -18.68
CA LYS A 279 -1.41 31.45 -18.25
C LYS A 279 -2.88 31.78 -17.98
N PRO A 280 -3.24 32.36 -16.82
CA PRO A 280 -4.63 32.57 -16.45
C PRO A 280 -5.38 33.25 -17.59
N LYS A 281 -6.13 32.46 -18.35
CA LYS A 281 -7.29 32.95 -19.08
C LYS A 281 -8.27 33.30 -17.99
N ASP A 282 -8.68 34.56 -17.98
CA ASP A 282 -9.38 35.19 -16.87
C ASP A 282 -10.51 34.29 -16.35
N GLY A 283 -10.41 33.83 -15.11
CA GLY A 283 -11.42 33.00 -14.46
C GLY A 283 -11.02 31.58 -14.01
N ILE A 284 -9.82 31.06 -14.34
CA ILE A 284 -9.35 29.81 -13.69
C ILE A 284 -8.95 30.13 -12.24
N GLY A 285 -9.86 29.90 -11.29
CA GLY A 285 -9.61 30.07 -9.86
C GLY A 285 -8.63 29.04 -9.28
N LEU A 286 -8.34 29.12 -7.98
CA LEU A 286 -7.34 28.25 -7.33
C LEU A 286 -7.76 26.76 -7.21
N ALA A 287 -9.05 26.44 -7.36
CA ALA A 287 -9.59 25.09 -7.10
C ALA A 287 -8.96 23.96 -7.96
N PRO A 288 -8.71 24.12 -9.28
CA PRO A 288 -8.02 23.10 -10.08
C PRO A 288 -6.56 22.93 -9.68
N THR A 289 -5.88 23.99 -9.24
CA THR A 289 -4.51 23.92 -8.71
C THR A 289 -4.46 23.14 -7.42
N VAL A 290 -5.42 23.37 -6.51
CA VAL A 290 -5.55 22.58 -5.26
C VAL A 290 -5.87 21.11 -5.57
N ARG A 291 -6.82 20.82 -6.48
CA ARG A 291 -7.14 19.45 -6.91
C ARG A 291 -5.90 18.73 -7.48
N ASN A 292 -5.12 19.40 -8.33
CA ASN A 292 -3.86 18.87 -8.83
C ASN A 292 -2.87 18.57 -7.69
N GLN A 293 -2.73 19.48 -6.73
CA GLN A 293 -1.82 19.28 -5.60
C GLN A 293 -2.24 18.09 -4.73
N SER A 294 -3.54 17.93 -4.44
CA SER A 294 -4.07 16.76 -3.71
C SER A 294 -3.81 15.45 -4.46
N ALA A 295 -3.95 15.43 -5.78
CA ALA A 295 -3.60 14.28 -6.61
C ALA A 295 -2.10 13.96 -6.55
N MET A 296 -1.21 14.96 -6.58
CA MET A 296 0.24 14.72 -6.43
C MET A 296 0.57 14.16 -5.04
N TYR A 297 -0.07 14.66 -3.96
CA TYR A 297 0.11 14.10 -2.62
C TYR A 297 -0.38 12.64 -2.51
N HIS A 298 -1.50 12.29 -3.15
CA HIS A 298 -1.89 10.86 -3.25
C HIS A 298 -0.80 10.03 -3.92
N MET A 299 -0.21 10.52 -5.02
CA MET A 299 0.80 9.78 -5.75
C MET A 299 2.06 9.54 -4.90
N ASN A 300 2.49 10.55 -4.13
CA ASN A 300 3.57 10.41 -3.14
C ASN A 300 3.26 9.32 -2.10
N THR A 301 2.09 9.37 -1.44
CA THR A 301 1.66 8.35 -0.47
C THR A 301 1.50 6.97 -1.08
N ALA A 302 1.03 6.89 -2.33
CA ALA A 302 0.81 5.64 -3.03
C ALA A 302 2.09 4.94 -3.47
N LEU A 303 3.10 5.67 -3.91
CA LEU A 303 4.35 5.11 -4.41
C LEU A 303 5.47 5.12 -3.35
N GLY A 304 5.30 5.81 -2.22
CA GLY A 304 6.32 5.93 -1.17
C GLY A 304 7.47 6.87 -1.54
N VAL A 305 7.20 7.90 -2.34
CA VAL A 305 8.22 8.81 -2.93
C VAL A 305 7.88 10.28 -2.68
N GLY A 306 8.88 11.16 -2.80
CA GLY A 306 8.70 12.60 -2.82
C GLY A 306 8.42 13.16 -4.21
N CYS A 307 8.28 14.48 -4.29
CA CYS A 307 7.97 15.18 -5.54
C CYS A 307 9.11 15.07 -6.57
N ASP A 308 10.37 15.08 -6.12
CA ASP A 308 11.55 15.14 -6.99
C ASP A 308 11.86 13.80 -7.68
N TYR A 309 11.25 12.69 -7.24
CA TYR A 309 11.24 11.44 -8.00
C TYR A 309 10.69 11.64 -9.44
N CYS A 310 9.60 12.40 -9.58
CA CYS A 310 8.95 12.69 -10.86
C CYS A 310 9.28 14.08 -11.42
N HIS A 311 9.48 15.09 -10.57
CA HIS A 311 9.56 16.49 -10.98
C HIS A 311 10.98 17.05 -10.89
N TYR A 312 11.16 18.21 -11.52
CA TYR A 312 12.23 19.14 -11.23
C TYR A 312 11.63 20.26 -10.39
N GLY A 313 12.08 20.45 -9.13
CA GLY A 313 11.54 21.47 -8.24
C GLY A 313 11.55 22.90 -8.81
N GLY A 314 12.52 23.24 -9.67
CA GLY A 314 12.58 24.53 -10.37
C GLY A 314 11.52 24.71 -11.46
N TYR A 315 11.02 23.61 -12.06
CA TYR A 315 9.95 23.66 -13.06
C TYR A 315 9.18 22.34 -13.16
N PHE A 316 8.11 22.20 -12.36
CA PHE A 316 7.27 20.99 -12.28
C PHE A 316 6.74 20.47 -13.63
N ARG A 317 6.62 21.33 -14.66
CA ARG A 317 6.19 20.90 -16.01
C ARG A 317 7.30 20.24 -16.82
N SER A 318 8.58 20.45 -16.49
CA SER A 318 9.71 19.84 -17.19
C SER A 318 9.67 18.31 -17.18
N TYR A 319 10.13 17.69 -18.27
CA TYR A 319 10.44 16.25 -18.31
C TYR A 319 11.94 15.99 -18.20
N VAL A 320 12.74 17.05 -18.09
CA VAL A 320 14.19 17.01 -17.91
C VAL A 320 14.60 17.84 -16.69
N LEU A 321 15.68 17.43 -16.03
CA LEU A 321 16.42 18.27 -15.08
C LEU A 321 17.17 19.39 -15.82
N GLU A 322 17.78 20.30 -15.06
CA GLU A 322 18.60 21.41 -15.58
C GLU A 322 19.83 20.93 -16.37
N ASP A 323 20.38 19.77 -16.03
CA ASP A 323 21.48 19.10 -16.74
C ASP A 323 21.02 18.32 -18.00
N GLY A 324 19.72 18.32 -18.30
CA GLY A 324 19.12 17.56 -19.41
C GLY A 324 18.68 16.13 -19.06
N THR A 325 18.94 15.64 -17.85
CA THR A 325 18.58 14.26 -17.45
C THR A 325 17.07 14.04 -17.48
N PHE A 326 16.60 13.04 -18.23
CA PHE A 326 15.17 12.77 -18.43
C PHE A 326 14.49 12.08 -17.23
N LYS A 327 13.37 12.62 -16.77
CA LYS A 327 12.56 12.12 -15.65
C LYS A 327 11.55 11.05 -16.11
N TRP A 328 12.06 9.85 -16.38
CA TRP A 328 11.27 8.67 -16.76
C TRP A 328 10.01 8.41 -15.90
N PRO A 329 10.05 8.52 -14.55
CA PRO A 329 8.88 8.24 -13.71
C PRO A 329 7.67 9.12 -14.00
N LYS A 330 7.88 10.35 -14.47
CA LYS A 330 6.79 11.27 -14.80
C LYS A 330 6.05 10.87 -16.08
N THR A 331 6.76 10.33 -17.06
CA THR A 331 6.14 9.74 -18.24
C THR A 331 5.43 8.43 -17.86
N GLN A 332 6.08 7.57 -17.07
CA GLN A 332 5.50 6.32 -16.57
C GLN A 332 4.19 6.57 -15.79
N ALA A 333 4.18 7.55 -14.88
CA ALA A 333 2.99 7.94 -14.13
C ALA A 333 1.84 8.41 -15.03
N ARG A 334 2.13 9.12 -16.13
CA ARG A 334 1.10 9.51 -17.11
C ARG A 334 0.52 8.32 -17.86
N HIS A 335 1.38 7.37 -18.25
CA HIS A 335 0.95 6.12 -18.89
C HIS A 335 0.04 5.31 -17.94
N MET A 336 0.45 5.16 -16.68
CA MET A 336 -0.31 4.46 -15.63
C MET A 336 -1.62 5.19 -15.22
N MET A 337 -1.69 6.52 -15.31
CA MET A 337 -2.96 7.24 -15.14
C MET A 337 -3.97 6.90 -16.25
N GLY A 338 -3.51 6.62 -17.47
CA GLY A 338 -4.36 6.10 -18.55
C GLY A 338 -4.92 4.72 -18.21
N MET A 339 -4.07 3.80 -17.74
CA MET A 339 -4.48 2.47 -17.24
C MET A 339 -5.54 2.56 -16.13
N LEU A 340 -5.36 3.49 -15.18
CA LEU A 340 -6.29 3.69 -14.08
C LEU A 340 -7.69 4.10 -14.54
N GLN A 341 -7.73 4.97 -15.55
CA GLN A 341 -8.97 5.45 -16.16
C GLN A 341 -9.61 4.38 -17.06
N ASP A 342 -8.81 3.55 -17.73
CA ASP A 342 -9.28 2.35 -18.44
C ASP A 342 -9.96 1.36 -17.47
N ILE A 343 -9.35 1.06 -16.31
CA ILE A 343 -9.97 0.23 -15.26
C ILE A 343 -11.34 0.79 -14.83
N ALA A 344 -11.41 2.09 -14.60
CA ALA A 344 -12.60 2.76 -14.09
C ALA A 344 -13.75 2.84 -15.10
N VAL A 345 -13.44 3.08 -16.38
CA VAL A 345 -14.45 3.24 -17.45
C VAL A 345 -14.81 1.90 -18.08
N ASN A 346 -13.80 1.12 -18.46
CA ASN A 346 -13.99 -0.03 -19.35
C ASN A 346 -14.09 -1.37 -18.65
N TRP A 347 -13.60 -1.51 -17.42
CA TRP A 347 -13.50 -2.82 -16.78
C TRP A 347 -14.45 -2.96 -15.60
N LEU A 348 -14.27 -2.19 -14.53
CA LEU A 348 -15.08 -2.32 -13.30
C LEU A 348 -16.60 -2.19 -13.52
N PRO A 349 -17.14 -1.27 -14.36
CA PRO A 349 -18.59 -1.10 -14.55
C PRO A 349 -19.33 -2.26 -15.26
N GLN A 350 -18.60 -3.27 -15.73
CA GLN A 350 -19.18 -4.47 -16.35
C GLN A 350 -18.79 -5.78 -15.64
N MET A 351 -18.01 -5.72 -14.57
CA MET A 351 -17.62 -6.92 -13.82
C MET A 351 -18.86 -7.62 -13.21
N PRO A 352 -19.02 -8.94 -13.36
CA PRO A 352 -20.05 -9.70 -12.65
C PRO A 352 -19.89 -9.60 -11.14
N SER A 353 -21.00 -9.51 -10.39
CA SER A 353 -20.98 -9.54 -8.92
C SER A 353 -20.52 -10.91 -8.43
N ALA A 354 -19.73 -10.88 -7.35
CA ALA A 354 -19.29 -12.07 -6.63
C ALA A 354 -20.39 -12.67 -5.73
N GLU A 355 -21.51 -11.98 -5.55
CA GLU A 355 -22.72 -12.48 -4.89
C GLU A 355 -23.71 -13.09 -5.90
N ASP A 356 -23.87 -12.49 -7.09
CA ASP A 356 -24.76 -12.96 -8.16
C ASP A 356 -24.15 -12.65 -9.54
N ALA A 357 -23.78 -13.69 -10.29
CA ALA A 357 -23.13 -13.53 -11.59
C ALA A 357 -24.07 -13.00 -12.71
N THR A 358 -25.39 -12.94 -12.47
CA THR A 358 -26.34 -12.28 -13.38
C THR A 358 -26.35 -10.75 -13.20
N GLN A 359 -25.79 -10.25 -12.11
CA GLN A 359 -25.74 -8.83 -11.76
C GLN A 359 -24.34 -8.27 -11.98
N LYS A 360 -24.26 -6.95 -12.23
CA LYS A 360 -23.01 -6.20 -12.24
C LYS A 360 -22.57 -5.86 -10.82
N MET A 361 -21.27 -5.68 -10.60
CA MET A 361 -20.73 -5.22 -9.33
C MET A 361 -21.12 -3.74 -9.09
N THR A 362 -21.83 -3.46 -8.00
CA THR A 362 -22.43 -2.14 -7.71
C THR A 362 -21.64 -1.27 -6.72
N ASN A 363 -20.72 -1.86 -5.94
CA ASN A 363 -20.00 -1.19 -4.85
C ASN A 363 -18.48 -1.03 -5.11
N THR A 364 -18.05 -0.98 -6.37
CA THR A 364 -16.65 -0.74 -6.74
C THR A 364 -16.21 0.67 -6.35
N ALA A 365 -15.19 0.80 -5.51
CA ALA A 365 -14.57 2.12 -5.34
C ALA A 365 -13.78 2.52 -6.59
N THR A 366 -13.76 3.81 -6.90
CA THR A 366 -12.91 4.37 -7.95
C THR A 366 -11.47 3.89 -7.75
N PRO A 367 -10.83 3.26 -8.75
CA PRO A 367 -9.46 2.77 -8.60
C PRO A 367 -8.52 3.96 -8.36
N ASN A 368 -7.48 3.78 -7.55
CA ASN A 368 -6.42 4.79 -7.37
C ASN A 368 -5.03 4.15 -7.33
N CYS A 369 -3.97 4.95 -7.25
CA CYS A 369 -2.60 4.45 -7.25
C CYS A 369 -2.29 3.51 -6.05
N TYR A 370 -2.89 3.77 -4.87
CA TYR A 370 -2.64 2.98 -3.65
C TYR A 370 -3.31 1.60 -3.71
N MET A 371 -4.40 1.45 -4.49
CA MET A 371 -5.04 0.17 -4.83
C MET A 371 -4.03 -0.86 -5.38
N CYS A 372 -2.96 -0.39 -6.02
CA CYS A 372 -1.87 -1.22 -6.52
C CYS A 372 -0.60 -1.07 -5.67
N HIS A 373 -0.08 0.15 -5.57
CA HIS A 373 1.29 0.44 -5.14
C HIS A 373 1.53 0.36 -3.63
N ARG A 374 0.56 0.72 -2.78
CA ARG A 374 0.61 0.51 -1.32
C ARG A 374 1.88 1.06 -0.62
N GLY A 375 2.35 2.23 -1.06
CA GLY A 375 3.59 2.85 -0.58
C GLY A 375 4.86 2.32 -1.24
N GLN A 376 4.77 1.65 -2.38
CA GLN A 376 5.89 1.06 -3.12
C GLN A 376 5.91 1.54 -4.58
N VAL A 377 7.09 1.86 -5.12
CA VAL A 377 7.24 2.29 -6.52
C VAL A 377 6.76 1.22 -7.51
N VAL A 378 6.96 -0.06 -7.18
CA VAL A 378 6.42 -1.22 -7.91
C VAL A 378 5.40 -1.92 -6.99
N PRO A 379 4.20 -2.31 -7.46
CA PRO A 379 3.20 -2.98 -6.62
C PRO A 379 3.75 -4.23 -5.92
N PRO A 380 3.55 -4.40 -4.60
CA PRO A 380 4.07 -5.55 -3.88
C PRO A 380 3.46 -6.85 -4.38
N GLY A 381 4.27 -7.90 -4.44
CA GLY A 381 3.89 -9.15 -5.08
C GLY A 381 3.86 -9.09 -6.61
N ASP A 382 4.58 -8.13 -7.21
CA ASP A 382 5.02 -8.28 -8.59
C ASP A 382 5.83 -9.58 -8.72
N VAL A 383 5.56 -10.33 -9.77
CA VAL A 383 6.29 -11.55 -10.08
C VAL A 383 6.88 -11.42 -11.47
N GLU A 384 8.07 -11.99 -11.67
CA GLU A 384 8.61 -12.22 -13.00
C GLU A 384 7.88 -13.41 -13.61
N PHE A 385 6.68 -13.11 -14.10
CA PHE A 385 5.88 -13.99 -14.92
C PHE A 385 6.42 -13.91 -16.35
N SER A 386 7.03 -15.00 -16.81
CA SER A 386 7.78 -15.07 -18.08
C SER A 386 6.96 -15.63 -19.24
N GLU A 387 5.71 -16.02 -19.03
CA GLU A 387 4.88 -16.58 -20.09
C GLU A 387 4.31 -15.46 -20.98
N PRO A 388 4.51 -15.50 -22.30
CA PRO A 388 4.03 -14.46 -23.19
C PRO A 388 2.50 -14.48 -23.26
N ILE A 389 1.88 -13.35 -22.92
CA ILE A 389 0.44 -13.17 -22.99
C ILE A 389 0.04 -13.01 -24.47
N GLN A 390 -0.86 -13.89 -24.92
CA GLN A 390 -1.32 -13.97 -26.30
C GLN A 390 -2.43 -12.96 -26.61
N ASP A 391 -2.61 -12.69 -27.90
CA ASP A 391 -3.76 -11.94 -28.39
C ASP A 391 -4.95 -12.88 -28.64
N VAL A 392 -6.10 -12.48 -28.08
CA VAL A 392 -7.32 -13.29 -28.05
C VAL A 392 -8.39 -12.56 -28.86
N ALA A 393 -8.83 -13.18 -29.96
CA ALA A 393 -9.76 -12.55 -30.90
C ALA A 393 -11.19 -12.36 -30.34
N ALA A 394 -11.59 -13.17 -29.37
CA ALA A 394 -12.91 -13.15 -28.75
C ALA A 394 -12.81 -13.42 -27.23
N PRO A 395 -12.34 -12.45 -26.43
CA PRO A 395 -12.17 -12.63 -24.99
C PRO A 395 -13.53 -12.64 -24.26
N LEU A 396 -13.59 -13.29 -23.09
CA LEU A 396 -14.83 -13.44 -22.31
C LEU A 396 -15.53 -12.10 -21.98
N ILE A 397 -14.73 -11.04 -21.79
CA ILE A 397 -15.19 -9.65 -21.73
C ILE A 397 -14.22 -8.76 -22.52
N THR A 398 -14.75 -7.71 -23.15
CA THR A 398 -13.98 -6.71 -23.91
C THR A 398 -14.12 -5.33 -23.25
N PRO A 399 -13.16 -4.40 -23.40
CA PRO A 399 -13.38 -2.99 -23.03
C PRO A 399 -14.71 -2.45 -23.58
N ILE A 400 -15.41 -1.62 -22.79
CA ILE A 400 -16.68 -0.99 -23.22
C ILE A 400 -16.43 0.01 -24.37
N GLU A 401 -15.33 0.76 -24.29
CA GLU A 401 -14.87 1.73 -25.27
C GLU A 401 -13.38 1.52 -25.63
N ASN A 402 -12.97 1.88 -26.84
CA ASN A 402 -11.56 1.84 -27.21
C ASN A 402 -10.80 3.09 -26.73
N LEU A 403 -10.38 3.08 -25.46
CA LEU A 403 -9.49 4.10 -24.90
C LEU A 403 -8.03 3.81 -25.29
N ALA A 404 -7.56 4.42 -26.38
CA ALA A 404 -6.16 4.32 -26.79
C ALA A 404 -5.21 4.95 -25.75
N PRO A 405 -4.03 4.37 -25.48
CA PRO A 405 -2.99 5.04 -24.70
C PRO A 405 -2.66 6.42 -25.29
N ALA A 406 -2.42 7.40 -24.41
CA ALA A 406 -1.96 8.71 -24.85
C ALA A 406 -0.55 8.59 -25.44
N LYS A 407 -0.21 9.46 -26.40
CA LYS A 407 1.17 9.52 -26.90
C LYS A 407 2.11 9.90 -25.76
N ASP A 408 3.01 8.98 -25.43
CA ASP A 408 4.00 9.20 -24.38
C ASP A 408 5.02 10.28 -24.76
N ILE A 409 5.44 11.04 -23.75
CA ILE A 409 6.50 12.02 -23.88
C ILE A 409 7.81 11.29 -23.56
N LEU A 410 8.67 11.18 -24.57
CA LEU A 410 9.95 10.46 -24.52
C LEU A 410 11.11 11.47 -24.51
N PRO A 411 12.35 11.04 -24.18
CA PRO A 411 13.54 11.86 -24.41
C PRO A 411 13.63 12.32 -25.87
N PRO A 412 14.27 13.47 -26.16
CA PRO A 412 14.74 13.77 -27.50
C PRO A 412 15.64 12.63 -28.01
N GLN A 413 15.48 12.28 -29.30
CA GLN A 413 16.35 11.30 -30.00
C GLN A 413 17.59 11.99 -30.59
#